data_AF-A0A2T3ZR82-F1
#
_entry.id   AF-A0A2T3ZR82-F1
#
_cell.length_a   1.000
_cell.length_b   1.000
_cell.length_c   1.000
_cell.angle_alpha   90.00
_cell.angle_beta   90.00
_cell.angle_gamma   90.00
#
_symmetry.space_group_name_H-M   'P 1'
#
loop_
_entity.id
_entity.type
_entity.pdbx_description
1 polymer ?
#
loop_
_entity_poly.entity_id
_entity_poly.type
_entity_poly.pdbx_seq_one_letter_code
_entity_poly.pdbx_strand_id
1 'polypeptide(L)' 'VTNLFCRYLIIEYYLLPFRSAEITIIPKPGKLEKVYTMYKGYRPISLLSYIGKGLKKLLARRVSLLAIEYKILLE' A
#
# COMPACT_ATOMS: atom_id res chain seq x y z
N VAL A 1 6.83 -18.30 -2.57
CA VAL A 1 6.46 -16.86 -2.51
C VAL A 1 6.77 -16.24 -1.14
N THR A 2 6.27 -16.78 -0.03
CA THR A 2 6.57 -16.28 1.33
C THR A 2 8.06 -16.32 1.69
N ASN A 3 8.80 -17.37 1.27
CA ASN A 3 10.24 -17.49 1.53
C ASN A 3 11.06 -16.35 0.89
N LEU A 4 10.74 -15.97 -0.36
CA LEU A 4 11.34 -14.81 -1.04
C LEU A 4 11.16 -13.53 -0.22
N PHE A 5 9.95 -13.26 0.25
CA PHE A 5 9.64 -12.07 1.05
C PHE A 5 10.24 -12.12 2.45
N CYS A 6 10.28 -13.29 3.09
CA CYS A 6 10.96 -13.46 4.38
C CYS A 6 12.45 -13.20 4.27
N ARG A 7 13.11 -13.81 3.28
CA ARG A 7 14.54 -13.66 3.05
C ARG A 7 14.90 -12.22 2.71
N TYR A 8 14.03 -11.52 1.98
CA TYR A 8 14.15 -10.07 1.74
C TYR A 8 14.10 -9.24 3.03
N LEU A 9 13.11 -9.47 3.90
CA LEU A 9 12.97 -8.73 5.16
C LEU A 9 14.16 -8.93 6.10
N ILE A 10 14.82 -10.10 6.03
CA ILE A 10 15.97 -10.44 6.88
C ILE A 10 17.27 -9.80 6.37
N ILE A 11 17.45 -9.67 5.05
CA ILE A 11 18.74 -9.24 4.47
C ILE A 11 18.88 -7.69 4.47
N GLU A 12 17.86 -6.93 4.92
CA GLU A 12 17.82 -5.45 4.85
C GLU A 12 18.15 -4.86 3.47
N TYR A 13 18.13 -5.67 2.41
CA TYR A 13 18.51 -5.22 1.08
C TYR A 13 17.36 -4.41 0.51
N TYR A 14 17.39 -3.10 0.74
CA TYR A 14 16.35 -2.18 0.28
C TYR A 14 16.34 -2.11 -1.25
N LEU A 15 15.56 -2.98 -1.87
CA LEU A 15 15.32 -2.91 -3.31
C LEU A 15 14.42 -1.70 -3.57
N LEU A 16 15.03 -0.67 -4.16
CA LEU A 16 14.37 0.52 -4.71
C LEU A 16 13.01 0.22 -5.40
N PRO A 17 12.83 -0.89 -6.17
CA PRO A 17 11.55 -1.24 -6.79
C PRO A 17 10.36 -1.46 -5.84
N PHE A 18 10.58 -1.83 -4.58
CA PHE A 18 9.51 -1.97 -3.59
C PHE A 18 9.13 -0.65 -2.92
N ARG A 19 10.05 0.33 -2.97
CA ARG A 19 9.85 1.69 -2.47
C ARG A 19 9.35 2.65 -3.55
N SER A 20 9.47 2.29 -4.81
CA SER A 20 8.90 3.05 -5.93
C SER A 20 7.44 2.70 -6.18
N ALA A 21 6.61 3.72 -6.37
CA ALA A 21 5.26 3.59 -6.86
C ALA A 21 5.00 4.66 -7.92
N GLU A 22 4.28 4.31 -8.96
CA GLU A 22 3.80 5.29 -9.93
C GLU A 22 2.56 5.98 -9.35
N ILE A 23 2.48 7.32 -9.44
CA ILE A 23 1.33 8.07 -8.94
C ILE A 23 0.44 8.42 -10.12
N THR A 24 -0.80 7.94 -10.09
CA THR A 24 -1.85 8.31 -11.04
C THR A 24 -2.94 9.09 -10.32
N ILE A 25 -3.50 10.10 -10.99
CA ILE A 25 -4.54 10.98 -10.43
C ILE A 25 -5.86 10.65 -11.10
N ILE A 26 -6.85 10.21 -10.32
CA ILE A 26 -8.19 9.83 -10.82
C ILE A 26 -9.25 10.82 -10.31
N PRO A 27 -10.17 11.31 -11.15
CA PRO A 27 -11.27 12.17 -10.69
C PRO A 27 -12.21 11.42 -9.74
N LYS A 28 -12.71 12.11 -8.70
CA LYS A 28 -13.74 11.57 -7.79
C LYS A 28 -15.08 11.50 -8.53
N PRO A 29 -15.75 10.35 -8.58
CA PRO A 29 -17.06 10.26 -9.23
C PRO A 29 -18.11 11.12 -8.51
N GLY A 30 -19.08 11.66 -9.27
CA GLY A 30 -20.22 12.39 -8.72
C GLY A 30 -19.90 13.79 -8.18
N LYS A 31 -18.76 14.38 -8.54
CA LYS A 31 -18.45 15.78 -8.21
C LYS A 31 -18.89 16.74 -9.32
N LEU A 32 -19.38 17.91 -8.93
CA LEU A 32 -19.65 19.02 -9.83
C LEU A 32 -18.37 19.41 -10.56
N GLU A 33 -18.48 19.84 -11.83
CA GLU A 33 -17.34 20.20 -12.67
C GLU A 33 -16.41 21.23 -12.01
N LYS A 34 -16.99 22.22 -11.31
CA LYS A 34 -16.28 23.24 -10.53
C LYS A 34 -15.36 22.68 -9.45
N VAL A 35 -15.54 21.44 -9.00
CA VAL A 35 -14.70 20.81 -7.97
C VAL A 35 -13.44 20.17 -8.57
N TYR A 36 -13.44 19.81 -9.85
CA TYR A 36 -12.26 19.31 -10.55
C TYR A 36 -11.25 20.41 -10.91
N THR A 37 -11.53 21.67 -10.60
CA THR A 37 -10.50 22.74 -10.65
C THR A 37 -9.64 22.77 -9.39
N MET A 38 -10.04 22.06 -8.33
CA MET A 38 -9.31 21.95 -7.07
C MET A 38 -8.83 20.53 -6.81
N TYR A 39 -7.75 20.39 -6.04
CA TYR A 39 -7.20 19.09 -5.61
C TYR A 39 -8.25 18.18 -4.95
N LYS A 40 -9.27 18.78 -4.31
CA LYS A 40 -10.37 18.06 -3.66
C LYS A 40 -11.21 17.22 -4.64
N GLY A 41 -11.18 17.52 -5.94
CA GLY A 41 -11.87 16.79 -7.01
C GLY A 41 -11.19 15.49 -7.42
N TYR A 42 -9.96 15.22 -6.98
CA TYR A 42 -9.18 14.07 -7.42
C TYR A 42 -8.75 13.15 -6.28
N ARG A 43 -8.34 11.93 -6.65
CA ARG A 43 -7.72 10.92 -5.79
C ARG A 43 -6.36 10.57 -6.37
N PRO A 44 -5.24 10.95 -5.73
CA PRO A 44 -3.95 10.37 -6.07
C PRO A 44 -3.94 8.91 -5.63
N ILE A 45 -3.52 8.02 -6.51
CA ILE A 45 -3.39 6.59 -6.26
C ILE A 45 -1.94 6.18 -6.54
N SER A 46 -1.30 5.56 -5.56
CA SER A 46 0.03 4.97 -5.70
C SER A 46 -0.08 3.54 -6.24
N LEU A 47 0.33 3.35 -7.49
CA LEU A 47 0.40 2.08 -8.18
C LEU A 47 1.74 1.41 -7.86
N LEU A 48 1.70 0.51 -6.88
CA LEU A 48 2.82 -0.38 -6.58
C LEU A 48 2.99 -1.44 -7.66
N SER A 49 4.23 -1.90 -7.85
CA SER A 49 4.51 -3.10 -8.64
C SER A 49 3.71 -4.31 -8.13
N TYR A 50 3.41 -5.28 -9.01
CA TYR A 50 2.66 -6.48 -8.61
C TYR A 50 3.32 -7.22 -7.43
N ILE A 51 4.65 -7.29 -7.43
CA ILE A 51 5.42 -7.91 -6.35
C ILE A 51 5.30 -7.08 -5.05
N GLY A 52 5.39 -5.74 -5.13
CA GLY A 52 5.20 -4.85 -3.99
C GLY A 52 3.81 -4.93 -3.37
N LYS A 53 2.76 -5.08 -4.19
CA LYS A 53 1.40 -5.35 -3.71
C LYS A 53 1.33 -6.67 -2.93
N GLY A 54 1.99 -7.72 -3.42
CA GLY A 54 2.11 -9.01 -2.74
C GLY A 54 2.79 -8.91 -1.38
N LEU A 55 3.93 -8.20 -1.31
CA LEU A 55 4.65 -7.95 -0.06
C LEU A 55 3.79 -7.18 0.94
N LYS A 56 3.14 -6.09 0.50
CA LYS A 56 2.25 -5.28 1.35
C LYS A 56 1.12 -6.13 1.93
N LYS A 57 0.48 -6.98 1.12
CA LYS A 57 -0.59 -7.88 1.57
C LYS A 57 -0.09 -8.87 2.63
N LEU A 58 1.08 -9.45 2.42
CA LEU A 58 1.70 -10.38 3.36
C LEU A 58 2.05 -9.70 4.69
N LEU A 59 2.67 -8.52 4.63
CA LEU A 59 3.00 -7.73 5.82
C LEU A 59 1.75 -7.29 6.57
N ALA A 60 0.74 -6.75 5.88
CA ALA A 60 -0.51 -6.34 6.50
C ALA A 60 -1.16 -7.50 7.26
N ARG A 61 -1.23 -8.69 6.64
CA ARG A 61 -1.75 -9.89 7.32
C ARG A 61 -0.96 -10.25 8.58
N ARG A 62 0.38 -10.23 8.51
CA ARG A 62 1.22 -10.55 9.68
C ARG A 62 1.04 -9.54 10.80
N VAL A 63 1.08 -8.25 10.47
CA VAL A 63 0.89 -7.16 11.44
C VAL A 63 -0.50 -7.22 12.06
N SER A 64 -1.55 -7.45 11.28
CA SER A 64 -2.91 -7.60 11.81
C SER A 64 -3.03 -8.75 12.80
N LEU A 65 -2.45 -9.91 12.50
CA LEU A 65 -2.47 -11.06 13.42
C LEU A 65 -1.74 -10.74 14.72
N LEU A 66 -0.54 -10.15 14.64
CA LEU A 66 0.22 -9.76 15.82
C LEU A 66 -0.50 -8.68 16.63
N ALA A 67 -1.17 -7.73 15.97
CA ALA A 67 -1.92 -6.68 16.65
C ALA A 67 -3.09 -7.23 17.48
N ILE A 68 -3.73 -8.30 17.02
CA ILE A 68 -4.77 -9.01 17.77
C ILE A 68 -4.13 -9.80 18.93
N GLU A 69 -3.05 -10.55 18.66
CA GLU A 69 -2.35 -11.37 19.67
C GLU A 69 -1.85 -10.53 20.85
N TYR A 70 -1.27 -9.37 20.57
CA TYR A 70 -0.79 -8.42 21.58
C TYR A 70 -1.86 -7.47 22.10
N LYS A 71 -3.14 -7.68 21.76
CA LYS A 71 -4.29 -6.84 22.19
C LYS A 71 -4.13 -5.35 21.89
N ILE A 72 -3.39 -5.01 20.83
CA ILE A 72 -3.25 -3.65 20.32
C ILE A 72 -4.56 -3.22 19.64
N LEU A 73 -5.20 -4.15 18.94
CA LEU A 73 -6.55 -4.00 18.41
C LEU A 73 -7.48 -4.95 19.18
N LEU A 74 -8.63 -4.43 19.61
CA LEU A 74 -9.72 -5.24 20.13
C LEU A 74 -10.52 -5.80 18.95
N GLU A 75 -10.86 -7.09 19.00
CA GLU A 75 -11.72 -7.75 18.00
C GLU A 75 -13.12 -7.13 17.94
#